data_AF-A0A7Y4CSK0-F1
#
_entry.id   AF-A0A7Y4CSK0-F1
#
_cell.length_a   1.000
_cell.length_b   1.000
_cell.length_c   1.000
_cell.angle_alpha   90.00
_cell.angle_beta   90.00
_cell.angle_gamma   90.00
#
_symmetry.space_group_name_H-M   'P 1'
#
loop_
_entity.id
_entity.type
_entity.pdbx_description
1 polymer ?
#
loop_
_entity_poly.entity_id
_entity_poly.type
_entity_poly.pdbx_seq_one_letter_code
_entity_poly.pdbx_strand_id
1 'polypeptide(L)' 'MDPLLPLCVATLSTTGFATTLIRHLLFKRQLHQLKQEMMRHQQKHGNDETLWMLFHTRTHKMLSFWQ' A
#
# COMPACT_ATOMS: atom_id res chain seq x y z
N MET A 1 37.68 -8.48 -14.26
CA MET A 1 36.37 -8.19 -13.66
C MET A 1 35.39 -8.10 -14.80
N ASP A 2 34.49 -9.08 -14.93
CA ASP A 2 33.54 -9.14 -16.05
C ASP A 2 32.60 -7.93 -16.01
N PRO A 3 32.61 -7.06 -17.05
CA PRO A 3 31.83 -5.82 -17.06
C PRO A 3 30.31 -6.06 -17.06
N LEU A 4 29.87 -7.30 -17.28
CA LEU A 4 28.46 -7.72 -17.28
C LEU A 4 27.90 -7.88 -15.85
N LEU A 5 28.73 -8.24 -14.87
CA LEU A 5 28.33 -8.42 -13.47
C LEU A 5 27.75 -7.12 -12.84
N PRO A 6 28.41 -5.96 -12.92
CA PRO A 6 27.87 -4.72 -12.36
C PRO A 6 26.60 -4.26 -13.08
N LEU A 7 26.47 -4.53 -14.38
CA LEU A 7 25.26 -4.23 -15.15
C LEU A 7 24.07 -5.06 -14.66
N CYS A 8 24.25 -6.37 -14.47
CA CYS A 8 23.20 -7.25 -13.92
C CYS A 8 22.77 -6.85 -12.50
N VAL A 9 23.72 -6.47 -11.65
CA VAL A 9 23.42 -6.02 -10.27
C VAL A 9 22.65 -4.68 -10.29
N ALA A 10 23.06 -3.74 -11.16
CA ALA A 10 22.37 -2.47 -11.31
C ALA A 10 20.94 -2.63 -11.84
N THR A 11 20.71 -3.52 -12.81
CA THR A 11 19.35 -3.77 -13.31
C THR A 11 18.47 -4.45 -12.27
N LEU A 12 18.95 -5.50 -11.60
CA LEU A 12 18.20 -6.19 -10.55
C LEU A 12 17.84 -5.26 -9.37
N SER A 13 18.79 -4.45 -8.91
CA SER A 13 18.54 -3.48 -7.82
C SER A 13 17.54 -2.41 -8.25
N THR A 14 17.66 -1.88 -9.47
CA THR A 14 16.72 -0.87 -9.99
C THR A 14 15.32 -1.43 -10.13
N THR A 15 15.16 -2.66 -10.64
CA THR A 15 13.85 -3.32 -10.75
C THR A 15 13.24 -3.63 -9.38
N GLY A 16 14.04 -4.10 -8.42
CA GLY A 16 13.59 -4.31 -7.03
C GLY A 16 13.15 -3.01 -6.35
N PHE A 17 13.88 -1.92 -6.58
CA PHE A 17 13.53 -0.61 -6.05
C PHE A 17 12.26 -0.05 -6.70
N ALA A 18 12.15 -0.13 -8.02
CA ALA A 18 10.98 0.34 -8.76
C ALA A 18 9.69 -0.41 -8.35
N THR A 19 9.76 -1.74 -8.21
CA THR A 19 8.62 -2.54 -7.75
C THR A 19 8.19 -2.17 -6.33
N THR A 20 9.15 -1.95 -5.43
CA THR A 20 8.88 -1.51 -4.05
C THR A 20 8.24 -0.12 -4.02
N LEU A 21 8.74 0.83 -4.82
CA LEU A 21 8.16 2.17 -4.96
C LEU A 21 6.72 2.14 -5.47
N ILE A 22 6.44 1.34 -6.50
CA ILE A 22 5.10 1.20 -7.05
C ILE A 22 4.15 0.64 -5.99
N ARG A 23 4.56 -0.41 -5.26
CA ARG A 23 3.76 -0.97 -4.15
C ARG A 23 3.52 0.07 -3.05
N HIS A 24 4.54 0.85 -2.69
CA HIS A 24 4.41 1.88 -1.67
C HIS A 24 3.45 2.99 -2.09
N LEU A 25 3.52 3.45 -3.35
CA LEU A 25 2.61 4.44 -3.90
C LEU A 25 1.16 3.95 -3.95
N LEU A 26 0.95 2.69 -4.34
CA LEU A 26 -0.38 2.06 -4.33
C LEU A 26 -0.93 1.96 -2.92
N PHE A 27 -0.13 1.51 -1.95
CA PHE A 27 -0.53 1.44 -0.54
C PHE A 27 -0.92 2.81 -0.01
N LYS A 28 -0.11 3.85 -0.27
CA LYS A 28 -0.39 5.23 0.15
C LYS A 28 -1.70 5.75 -0.45
N ARG A 29 -1.96 5.45 -1.74
CA ARG A 29 -3.21 5.83 -2.41
C ARG A 29 -4.42 5.16 -1.77
N GLN A 30 -4.36 3.85 -1.58
CA GLN A 30 -5.47 3.11 -1.00
C GLN A 30 -5.73 3.55 0.45
N LEU A 31 -4.68 3.80 1.24
CA LEU A 31 -4.80 4.27 2.63
C LEU A 31 -5.46 5.65 2.69
N HIS A 32 -5.13 6.53 1.74
CA HIS A 32 -5.77 7.83 1.65
C HIS A 32 -7.27 7.73 1.31
N GLN A 33 -7.64 6.81 0.40
CA GLN A 33 -9.04 6.52 0.09
C GLN A 33 -9.78 5.96 1.30
N LEU A 34 -9.19 5.00 2.02
CA LEU A 34 -9.78 4.44 3.23
C LEU A 34 -10.03 5.53 4.29
N LYS A 35 -9.07 6.43 4.49
CA LYS A 35 -9.23 7.58 5.40
C LYS A 35 -10.40 8.49 4.99
N GLN A 36 -10.55 8.76 3.70
CA GLN A 36 -11.67 9.58 3.21
C GLN A 36 -13.02 8.87 3.36
N GLU A 37 -13.09 7.57 3.09
CA GLU A 37 -14.30 6.76 3.29
C GLU A 37 -14.69 6.72 4.77
N MET A 38 -13.73 6.50 5.66
CA MET A 38 -13.96 6.55 7.11
C MET A 38 -14.48 7.90 7.57
N MET A 39 -13.86 9.02 7.12
CA MET A 39 -14.35 10.36 7.47
C MET A 39 -15.77 10.60 6.98
N ARG A 40 -16.10 10.20 5.75
CA ARG A 40 -17.46 10.31 5.20
C ARG A 40 -18.46 9.44 5.96
N HIS A 41 -18.07 8.23 6.35
CA HIS A 41 -18.92 7.33 7.12
C HIS A 41 -19.16 7.88 8.53
N GLN A 42 -18.11 8.36 9.19
CA GLN A 42 -18.18 8.99 10.51
C GLN A 42 -19.11 10.21 10.51
N GLN A 43 -19.05 11.02 9.45
CA GLN A 43 -19.88 12.22 9.32
C GLN A 43 -21.36 11.90 9.08
N LYS A 44 -21.69 10.74 8.48
CA LYS A 44 -23.06 10.32 8.18
C LYS A 44 -23.72 9.48 9.27
N HIS A 45 -22.98 8.59 9.90
CA HIS A 45 -23.52 7.59 10.84
C HIS A 45 -22.97 7.73 12.27
N GLY A 46 -22.04 8.67 12.51
CA GLY A 46 -21.31 8.75 13.77
C GLY A 46 -20.18 7.73 13.85
N ASN A 47 -19.55 7.62 15.02
CA ASN A 47 -18.52 6.61 15.26
C ASN A 47 -19.19 5.28 15.64
N ASP A 48 -19.30 4.37 14.69
CA ASP A 48 -20.07 3.13 14.83
C ASP A 48 -19.18 1.88 14.59
N GLU A 49 -19.59 0.73 15.08
CA GLU A 49 -18.83 -0.53 15.04
C GLU A 49 -18.61 -1.00 13.58
N THR A 50 -19.51 -0.64 12.67
CA THR A 50 -19.35 -0.80 11.22
C THR A 50 -18.16 -0.04 10.66
N LEU A 51 -17.84 1.14 11.20
CA LEU A 51 -16.69 1.96 10.77
C LEU A 51 -15.37 1.27 11.15
N TRP A 52 -15.33 0.68 12.35
CA TRP A 52 -14.22 -0.15 12.82
C TRP A 52 -14.05 -1.41 11.97
N MET A 53 -15.15 -2.10 11.65
CA MET A 53 -15.14 -3.30 10.81
C MET A 53 -14.66 -3.00 9.38
N LEU A 54 -15.07 -1.85 8.83
CA LEU A 54 -14.67 -1.39 7.50
C LEU A 54 -13.17 -1.07 7.46
N PHE A 55 -12.67 -0.38 8.49
CA PHE A 55 -11.24 -0.13 8.67
C PHE A 55 -10.45 -1.42 8.79
N HIS A 56 -10.85 -2.34 9.67
CA HIS A 56 -10.14 -3.60 9.92
C HIS A 56 -10.10 -4.46 8.65
N THR A 57 -11.22 -4.63 7.96
CA THR A 57 -11.31 -5.47 6.75
C THR A 57 -10.47 -4.90 5.60
N ARG A 58 -10.51 -3.59 5.37
CA ARG A 58 -9.75 -2.94 4.29
C ARG A 58 -8.26 -2.89 4.60
N THR A 59 -7.90 -2.61 5.85
CA THR A 59 -6.50 -2.59 6.31
C THR A 59 -5.87 -3.97 6.27
N HIS A 60 -6.61 -5.01 6.68
CA HIS A 60 -6.15 -6.40 6.58
C HIS A 60 -5.86 -6.79 5.13
N LYS A 61 -6.76 -6.44 4.19
CA LYS A 61 -6.55 -6.72 2.75
C LYS A 61 -5.38 -5.93 2.14
N MET A 62 -5.09 -4.73 2.64
CA MET A 62 -3.91 -3.95 2.24
C MET A 62 -2.61 -4.53 2.78
N LEU A 63 -2.61 -4.98 4.04
CA LEU A 63 -1.44 -5.59 4.68
C LEU A 63 -1.14 -6.98 4.09
N SER A 64 -2.16 -7.76 3.74
CA SER A 64 -1.98 -9.04 3.05
C SER A 64 -1.42 -8.90 1.62
N PHE A 65 -1.46 -7.70 1.03
CA PHE A 65 -0.80 -7.42 -0.25
C PHE A 65 0.71 -7.19 -0.09
N TRP A 66 1.18 -6.98 1.14
CA TRP A 66 2.57 -6.80 1.51
C TRP A 66 3.25 -8.08 2.01
N GLN A 67 2.47 -9.06 2.50
CA GLN A 67 2.93 -10.45 2.72
C GLN A 67 3.09 -11.20 1.39
#